data_AF-A0A087TI85-F1
#
_entry.id   AF-A0A087TI85-F1
#
_cell.length_a   1.000
_cell.length_b   1.000
_cell.length_c   1.000
_cell.angle_alpha   90.00
_cell.angle_beta   90.00
_cell.angle_gamma   90.00
#
_symmetry.space_group_name_H-M   'P 1'
#
loop_
_entity.id
_entity.type
_entity.pdbx_description
1 polymer ?
#
loop_
_entity_poly.entity_id
_entity_poly.type
_entity_poly.pdbx_seq_one_letter_code
_entity_poly.pdbx_strand_id
1 'polypeptide(L)'
;MIAKAVFLCSVIAASCANVLLKAPLVSTGVSASSRTQDAYGNYAFNYDIVDKLGASNSRSEVGDGYGNKKGTYTIHDIDGRARRVDYVADKLGFRAAVKTNEPGTAASTPAAALIASPYAGPSVDHIAPVA
;
A
#
# COMPACT_ATOMS: atom_id res chain seq x y z
N MET A 1 47.16 -4.59 -40.46
CA MET A 1 46.19 -5.70 -40.35
C MET A 1 46.96 -6.82 -39.65
N ILE A 2 46.67 -7.22 -38.41
CA ILE A 2 45.51 -8.01 -37.98
C ILE A 2 45.31 -7.80 -36.46
N ALA A 3 44.05 -7.73 -36.06
CA ALA A 3 43.57 -7.26 -34.78
C ALA A 3 43.77 -8.25 -33.62
N LYS A 4 43.97 -7.66 -32.42
CA LYS A 4 43.77 -8.30 -31.12
C LYS A 4 42.27 -8.52 -30.89
N ALA A 5 41.87 -9.72 -30.51
CA ALA A 5 40.60 -9.96 -29.83
C ALA A 5 40.79 -11.11 -28.84
N VAL A 6 40.92 -10.78 -27.56
CA VAL A 6 40.85 -11.72 -26.44
C VAL A 6 39.37 -11.91 -26.14
N PHE A 7 38.84 -13.11 -26.42
CA PHE A 7 37.49 -13.48 -26.03
C PHE A 7 37.52 -13.98 -24.58
N LEU A 8 36.96 -13.19 -23.67
CA LEU A 8 36.77 -13.55 -22.27
C LEU A 8 35.51 -14.41 -22.14
N CYS A 9 35.68 -15.56 -21.49
CA CYS A 9 34.68 -16.56 -21.19
C CYS A 9 33.63 -16.01 -20.20
N SER A 10 32.34 -16.12 -20.52
CA SER A 10 31.26 -15.99 -19.52
C SER A 10 30.41 -17.25 -19.55
N VAL A 11 30.73 -18.17 -18.65
CA VAL A 11 29.90 -19.33 -18.31
C VAL A 11 28.66 -18.80 -17.59
N ILE A 12 27.50 -18.89 -18.25
CA ILE A 12 26.21 -18.61 -17.62
C ILE A 12 25.81 -19.87 -16.84
N ALA A 13 26.02 -19.82 -15.52
CA ALA A 13 25.47 -20.75 -14.57
C ALA A 13 24.37 -20.02 -13.77
N ALA A 14 23.12 -20.45 -13.95
CA ALA A 14 21.96 -20.29 -13.04
C ALA A 14 20.70 -20.61 -13.86
N SER A 15 19.72 -21.40 -13.41
CA SER A 15 19.38 -21.85 -12.07
C SER A 15 18.30 -22.94 -12.17
N CYS A 16 18.33 -23.87 -11.22
CA CYS A 16 17.29 -24.80 -10.79
C CYS A 16 15.95 -24.80 -11.57
N ALA A 17 15.74 -25.85 -12.36
CA ALA A 17 14.41 -26.24 -12.80
C ALA A 17 13.60 -26.73 -11.59
N ASN A 18 12.73 -25.87 -11.05
CA ASN A 18 11.62 -26.32 -10.23
C ASN A 18 10.59 -26.98 -11.16
N VAL A 19 10.63 -28.31 -11.25
CA VAL A 19 9.56 -29.12 -11.85
C VAL A 19 8.41 -29.17 -10.86
N LEU A 20 7.57 -28.15 -10.81
CA LEU A 20 6.36 -28.19 -9.97
C LEU A 20 5.18 -27.50 -10.66
N LEU A 21 4.18 -28.34 -10.97
CA LEU A 21 2.76 -28.07 -11.21
C LEU A 21 2.40 -27.30 -12.51
N LYS A 22 1.94 -28.07 -13.51
CA LYS A 22 0.94 -27.58 -14.49
C LYS A 22 -0.40 -27.38 -13.76
N ALA A 23 -0.49 -26.36 -12.92
CA ALA A 23 -1.79 -25.85 -12.48
C ALA A 23 -2.39 -25.02 -13.63
N PRO A 24 -3.72 -25.06 -13.85
CA PRO A 24 -4.35 -24.12 -14.78
C PRO A 24 -4.03 -22.69 -14.33
N LEU A 25 -3.56 -21.85 -15.26
CA LEU A 25 -3.42 -20.42 -15.03
C LEU A 25 -4.84 -19.83 -14.92
N VAL A 26 -5.34 -19.73 -13.69
CA VAL A 26 -6.60 -19.06 -13.39
C VAL A 26 -6.31 -17.58 -13.24
N SER A 27 -6.91 -16.74 -14.08
CA SER A 27 -6.83 -15.28 -13.90
C SER A 27 -7.54 -14.89 -12.60
N THR A 28 -6.80 -14.31 -11.66
CA THR A 28 -7.31 -13.83 -10.36
C THR A 28 -7.56 -12.33 -10.34
N GLY A 29 -7.26 -11.62 -11.42
CA GLY A 29 -7.36 -10.16 -11.50
C GLY A 29 -6.28 -9.51 -12.36
N VAL A 30 -6.18 -8.20 -12.24
CA VAL A 30 -5.16 -7.37 -12.90
C VAL A 30 -4.40 -6.55 -11.86
N SER A 31 -3.15 -6.24 -12.18
CA SER A 31 -2.36 -5.30 -11.38
C SER A 31 -1.58 -4.37 -12.31
N ALA A 32 -1.49 -3.11 -11.91
CA ALA A 32 -0.62 -2.12 -12.52
C ALA A 32 0.26 -1.54 -11.42
N SER A 33 1.54 -1.29 -11.71
CA SER A 33 2.44 -0.60 -10.79
C SER A 33 3.42 0.27 -11.54
N SER A 34 3.83 1.37 -10.90
CA SER A 34 4.89 2.23 -11.40
C SER A 34 5.76 2.73 -10.25
N ARG A 35 7.02 2.98 -10.56
CA ARG A 35 8.01 3.47 -9.59
C ARG A 35 9.03 4.35 -10.31
N THR A 36 9.40 5.45 -9.67
CA THR A 36 10.50 6.32 -10.08
C THR A 36 11.30 6.74 -8.85
N GLN A 37 12.59 6.94 -9.04
CA GLN A 37 13.50 7.43 -8.00
C GLN A 37 14.64 8.21 -8.67
N ASP A 38 15.02 9.35 -8.09
CA ASP A 38 16.15 10.14 -8.55
C ASP A 38 17.40 9.96 -7.66
N ALA A 39 18.50 10.58 -8.06
CA ALA A 39 19.77 10.54 -7.32
C ALA A 39 19.75 11.33 -6.01
N TYR A 40 18.73 12.18 -5.78
CA TYR A 40 18.59 13.00 -4.58
C TYR A 40 17.73 12.32 -3.51
N GLY A 41 17.31 11.08 -3.75
CA GLY A 41 16.49 10.30 -2.82
C GLY A 41 15.00 10.58 -2.93
N ASN A 42 14.56 11.40 -3.88
CA ASN A 42 13.13 11.58 -4.14
C ASN A 42 12.59 10.35 -4.85
N TYR A 43 11.40 9.91 -4.47
CA TYR A 43 10.72 8.80 -5.12
C TYR A 43 9.24 9.06 -5.28
N ALA A 44 8.65 8.39 -6.26
CA ALA A 44 7.22 8.20 -6.36
C ALA A 44 6.94 6.76 -6.74
N PHE A 45 5.92 6.15 -6.14
CA PHE A 45 5.42 4.87 -6.60
C PHE A 45 3.91 4.83 -6.49
N ASN A 46 3.32 3.97 -7.30
CA ASN A 46 1.93 3.58 -7.15
C ASN A 46 1.73 2.13 -7.56
N TYR A 47 0.64 1.56 -7.06
CA TYR A 47 0.07 0.35 -7.61
C TYR A 47 -1.46 0.43 -7.53
N ASP A 48 -2.10 -0.34 -8.40
CA ASP A 48 -3.53 -0.59 -8.41
C ASP A 48 -3.74 -2.08 -8.70
N ILE A 49 -4.56 -2.73 -7.89
CA ILE A 49 -4.88 -4.15 -8.01
C ILE A 49 -6.39 -4.25 -8.00
N VAL A 50 -6.95 -4.95 -8.99
CA VAL A 50 -8.38 -5.27 -9.06
C VAL A 50 -8.49 -6.78 -9.25
N ASP A 51 -9.17 -7.45 -8.31
CA ASP A 51 -9.42 -8.87 -8.42
C ASP A 51 -10.51 -9.18 -9.46
N LYS A 52 -10.74 -10.47 -9.73
CA LYS A 52 -11.76 -10.90 -10.70
C LYS A 52 -13.20 -10.51 -10.30
N LEU A 53 -13.47 -10.34 -9.00
CA LEU A 53 -14.80 -10.07 -8.47
C LEU A 53 -15.08 -8.56 -8.32
N GLY A 54 -14.06 -7.71 -8.46
CA GLY A 54 -14.15 -6.26 -8.38
C GLY A 54 -13.62 -5.66 -7.06
N ALA A 55 -13.09 -6.46 -6.13
CA ALA A 55 -12.37 -5.92 -4.99
C ALA A 55 -11.07 -5.26 -5.47
N SER A 56 -10.71 -4.12 -4.87
CA SER A 56 -9.52 -3.38 -5.26
C SER A 56 -8.70 -2.88 -4.08
N ASN A 57 -7.41 -2.73 -4.33
CA ASN A 57 -6.47 -2.14 -3.39
C ASN A 57 -5.44 -1.33 -4.18
N SER A 58 -5.27 -0.07 -3.79
CA SER A 58 -4.32 0.83 -4.43
C SER A 58 -3.48 1.60 -3.40
N ARG A 59 -2.29 2.02 -3.81
CA ARG A 59 -1.48 2.97 -3.06
C ARG A 59 -0.79 3.91 -4.03
N SER A 60 -0.67 5.17 -3.63
CA SER A 60 0.24 6.13 -4.24
C SER A 60 1.00 6.84 -3.14
N GLU A 61 2.32 6.92 -3.28
CA GLU A 61 3.19 7.61 -2.32
C GLU A 61 4.27 8.38 -3.06
N VAL A 62 4.56 9.58 -2.56
CA VAL A 62 5.77 10.31 -2.89
C VAL A 62 6.57 10.54 -1.62
N GLY A 63 7.88 10.46 -1.74
CA GLY A 63 8.80 10.81 -0.67
C GLY A 63 9.98 11.61 -1.19
N ASP A 64 10.61 12.35 -0.30
CA ASP A 64 11.79 13.16 -0.61
C ASP A 64 13.06 12.63 0.07
N GLY A 65 14.21 13.16 -0.34
CA GLY A 65 15.51 12.84 0.24
C GLY A 65 15.68 13.23 1.72
N TYR A 66 14.73 13.97 2.31
CA TYR A 66 14.74 14.36 3.72
C TYR A 66 13.90 13.43 4.60
N GLY A 67 13.34 12.37 4.02
CA GLY A 67 12.53 11.39 4.74
C GLY A 67 11.06 11.79 4.90
N ASN A 68 10.62 12.89 4.29
CA ASN A 68 9.20 13.23 4.27
C ASN A 68 8.47 12.32 3.29
N LYS A 69 7.23 11.97 3.63
CA LYS A 69 6.37 11.10 2.82
C LYS A 69 4.95 11.63 2.82
N LYS A 70 4.26 11.51 1.70
CA LYS A 70 2.81 11.68 1.65
C LYS A 70 2.21 10.70 0.67
N GLY A 71 1.02 10.25 0.95
CA GLY A 71 0.36 9.32 0.06
C GLY A 71 -1.06 9.01 0.45
N THR A 72 -1.65 8.14 -0.35
CA THR A 72 -2.98 7.62 -0.16
C THR A 72 -2.95 6.12 -0.33
N TYR A 73 -3.75 5.41 0.47
CA TYR A 73 -4.03 3.99 0.35
C TYR A 73 -5.54 3.79 0.26
N THR A 74 -6.00 2.88 -0.60
CA THR A 74 -7.42 2.53 -0.71
C THR A 74 -7.63 1.02 -0.68
N ILE A 75 -8.75 0.60 -0.09
CA ILE A 75 -9.33 -0.73 -0.24
C ILE A 75 -10.80 -0.54 -0.61
N HIS A 76 -11.28 -1.28 -1.59
CA HIS A 76 -12.70 -1.47 -1.87
C HIS A 76 -12.98 -2.97 -1.89
N ASP A 77 -14.01 -3.38 -1.15
CA ASP A 77 -14.48 -4.75 -1.13
C ASP A 77 -15.77 -4.87 -1.96
N ILE A 78 -16.09 -6.08 -2.40
CA ILE A 78 -17.23 -6.35 -3.30
C ILE A 78 -18.59 -6.09 -2.65
N ASP A 79 -18.64 -6.06 -1.31
CA ASP A 79 -19.84 -5.77 -0.52
C ASP A 79 -20.06 -4.26 -0.30
N GLY A 80 -19.24 -3.41 -0.93
CA GLY A 80 -19.34 -1.96 -0.82
C GLY A 80 -18.59 -1.37 0.38
N ARG A 81 -17.91 -2.19 1.19
CA ARG A 81 -16.97 -1.67 2.19
C ARG A 81 -15.79 -1.01 1.49
N ALA A 82 -15.37 0.13 2.02
CA ALA A 82 -14.29 0.93 1.48
C ALA A 82 -13.51 1.59 2.61
N ARG A 83 -12.19 1.67 2.41
CA ARG A 83 -11.29 2.44 3.25
C ARG A 83 -10.41 3.30 2.37
N ARG A 84 -10.26 4.57 2.73
CA ARG A 84 -9.21 5.45 2.21
C ARG A 84 -8.39 5.98 3.37
N VAL A 85 -7.07 5.91 3.26
CA VAL A 85 -6.14 6.50 4.22
C VAL A 85 -5.29 7.53 3.49
N ASP A 86 -5.44 8.80 3.86
CA ASP A 86 -4.53 9.87 3.44
C ASP A 86 -3.51 10.08 4.56
N TYR A 87 -2.22 10.08 4.25
CA TYR A 87 -1.17 10.18 5.27
C TYR A 87 -0.05 11.13 4.89
N VAL A 88 0.60 11.65 5.92
CA VAL A 88 1.82 12.45 5.84
C VAL A 88 2.78 12.04 6.95
N ALA A 89 4.06 11.92 6.61
CA ALA A 89 5.17 11.81 7.54
C ALA A 89 6.12 12.98 7.27
N ASP A 90 6.36 13.80 8.29
CA ASP A 90 7.28 14.94 8.21
C ASP A 90 7.81 15.27 9.62
N LYS A 91 8.39 16.47 9.80
CA LYS A 91 8.91 16.95 11.09
C LYS A 91 7.90 16.97 12.24
N LEU A 92 6.60 16.99 11.95
CA LEU A 92 5.52 16.96 12.94
C LEU A 92 5.12 15.52 13.33
N GLY A 93 5.85 14.51 12.85
CA GLY A 93 5.58 13.08 13.07
C GLY A 93 4.79 12.43 11.93
N PHE A 94 4.08 11.34 12.22
CA PHE A 94 3.15 10.69 11.29
C PHE A 94 1.70 11.07 11.63
N ARG A 95 0.92 11.45 10.62
CA ARG A 95 -0.52 11.73 10.76
C ARG A 95 -1.28 11.06 9.63
N ALA A 96 -2.47 10.58 9.92
CA ALA A 96 -3.33 9.93 8.95
C ALA A 96 -4.80 10.37 9.11
N ALA A 97 -5.52 10.43 8.00
CA ALA A 97 -6.96 10.54 7.96
C ALA A 97 -7.52 9.29 7.28
N VAL A 98 -8.23 8.48 8.06
CA VAL A 98 -8.94 7.29 7.60
C VAL A 98 -10.39 7.65 7.35
N LYS A 99 -10.87 7.38 6.14
CA LYS A 99 -12.30 7.43 5.78
C LYS A 99 -12.74 6.00 5.53
N THR A 100 -13.72 5.52 6.27
CA THR A 100 -14.16 4.12 6.18
C THR A 100 -15.66 3.97 6.49
N ASN A 101 -16.28 2.94 5.93
CA ASN A 101 -17.61 2.45 6.29
C ASN A 101 -17.57 1.01 6.83
N GLU A 102 -16.44 0.56 7.37
CA GLU A 102 -16.29 -0.80 7.87
C GLU A 102 -16.87 -0.94 9.30
N PRO A 103 -17.71 -1.96 9.56
CA PRO A 103 -18.21 -2.23 10.90
C PRO A 103 -17.07 -2.36 11.93
N GLY A 104 -17.28 -1.79 13.12
CA GLY A 104 -16.27 -1.80 14.19
C GLY A 104 -15.23 -0.67 14.10
N THR A 105 -15.32 0.23 13.12
CA THR A 105 -14.46 1.42 13.03
C THR A 105 -15.16 2.66 13.59
N ALA A 106 -15.24 2.80 14.91
CA ALA A 106 -15.87 3.99 15.50
C ALA A 106 -15.16 5.31 15.10
N ALA A 107 -15.95 6.35 14.83
CA ALA A 107 -15.44 7.70 14.64
C ALA A 107 -14.65 8.16 15.87
N SER A 108 -13.39 8.53 15.68
CA SER A 108 -12.45 8.80 16.77
C SER A 108 -11.20 9.54 16.28
N THR A 109 -10.39 10.04 17.21
CA THR A 109 -9.13 10.73 16.92
C THR A 109 -7.92 10.18 17.72
N PRO A 110 -7.68 8.85 17.72
CA PRO A 110 -6.59 8.27 18.49
C PRO A 110 -5.23 8.72 17.97
N ALA A 111 -4.33 9.15 18.86
CA ALA A 111 -2.92 9.41 18.54
C ALA A 111 -2.68 10.20 17.23
N ALA A 112 -3.42 11.30 17.02
CA ALA A 112 -3.36 12.15 15.83
C ALA A 112 -3.77 11.49 14.49
N ALA A 113 -4.43 10.33 14.54
CA ALA A 113 -5.12 9.75 13.40
C ALA A 113 -6.62 10.10 13.46
N LEU A 114 -7.17 10.71 12.41
CA LEU A 114 -8.60 10.93 12.27
C LEU A 114 -9.25 9.65 11.71
N ILE A 115 -10.24 9.08 12.41
CA ILE A 115 -11.11 8.04 11.88
C ILE A 115 -12.47 8.67 11.58
N ALA A 116 -12.74 8.93 10.30
CA ALA A 116 -14.02 9.38 9.79
C ALA A 116 -14.85 8.16 9.36
N SER A 117 -15.88 7.85 10.16
CA SER A 117 -16.72 6.67 9.99
C SER A 117 -18.18 6.96 10.34
N PRO A 118 -19.16 6.27 9.73
CA PRO A 118 -20.56 6.36 10.11
C PRO A 118 -20.89 5.68 11.44
N TYR A 119 -19.97 4.86 12.00
CA TYR A 119 -20.22 4.16 13.26
C TYR A 119 -19.84 5.04 14.46
N ALA A 120 -20.74 5.14 15.43
CA ALA A 120 -20.48 5.85 16.68
C ALA A 120 -19.45 5.10 17.54
N GLY A 121 -18.64 5.86 18.28
CA GLY A 121 -17.85 5.32 19.38
C GLY A 121 -18.72 4.76 20.50
N PRO A 122 -18.15 3.93 21.39
CA PRO A 122 -18.86 3.51 22.59
C PRO A 122 -19.35 4.76 23.32
N SER A 123 -20.67 4.87 23.52
CA SER A 123 -21.24 5.87 24.42
C SER A 123 -20.78 5.51 25.83
N VAL A 124 -19.88 6.32 26.39
CA VAL A 124 -19.56 6.20 27.81
C VAL A 124 -20.72 6.83 28.56
N ASP A 125 -21.74 6.05 28.90
CA ASP A 125 -22.73 6.46 29.89
C ASP A 125 -21.96 6.64 31.20
N HIS A 126 -21.64 7.89 31.55
CA HIS A 126 -21.07 8.20 32.86
C HIS A 126 -22.15 7.98 33.92
N ILE A 127 -22.34 6.73 34.33
CA ILE A 127 -23.07 6.40 35.54
C ILE A 127 -22.16 6.85 36.68
N ALA A 128 -22.41 8.06 37.18
CA ALA A 128 -21.78 8.53 38.40
C ALA A 128 -22.06 7.50 39.52
N PRO A 129 -21.06 7.13 40.34
CA PRO A 129 -21.30 6.22 41.45
C PRO A 129 -22.27 6.89 42.42
N VAL A 130 -23.39 6.23 42.69
CA VAL A 130 -24.29 6.60 43.78
C VAL A 130 -23.53 6.39 45.09
N ALA A 131 -23.39 7.47 45.86
CA ALA A 131 -22.89 7.46 47.23
C ALA A 131 -24.02 7.09 48.21
#